data_AF-A0A930GZP9-F1
#
_entry.id   AF-A0A930GZP9-F1
#
_cell.length_a   1.000
_cell.length_b   1.000
_cell.length_c   1.000
_cell.angle_alpha   90.00
_cell.angle_beta   90.00
_cell.angle_gamma   90.00
#
_symmetry.space_group_name_H-M   'P 1'
#
loop_
_entity.id
_entity.type
_entity.pdbx_description
1 polymer ?
#
loop_
_entity_poly.entity_id
_entity_poly.type
_entity_poly.pdbx_seq_one_letter_code
_entity_poly.pdbx_strand_id
1 'polypeptide(L)' 'MAISYKPLWHLLVEREMNKEDLKGAANITSNIVSRMSKNSYVNLESLEKICLALDCRIEDVIEIHRNEVE' A
#
# COMPACT_ATOMS: atom_id res chain seq x y z
N MET A 1 0.78 11.18 9.56
CA MET A 1 -0.58 10.57 9.58
C MET A 1 -0.45 9.25 10.31
N ALA A 2 -1.53 8.76 10.93
CA ALA A 2 -1.49 7.48 11.65
C ALA A 2 -1.23 6.28 10.72
N ILE A 3 -1.60 6.39 9.43
CA ILE A 3 -1.40 5.32 8.45
C ILE A 3 -0.01 5.37 7.81
N SER A 4 0.59 4.21 7.60
CA SER A 4 1.85 4.00 6.88
C SER A 4 1.68 2.89 5.84
N TYR A 5 2.25 3.06 4.65
CA TYR A 5 2.31 2.03 3.60
C TYR A 5 3.70 1.40 3.48
N LYS A 6 4.53 1.55 4.52
CA LYS A 6 5.87 0.96 4.55
C LYS A 6 5.88 -0.57 4.38
N PRO A 7 4.93 -1.35 4.98
CA PRO A 7 4.85 -2.79 4.74
C PRO A 7 4.71 -3.14 3.25
N LEU A 8 3.82 -2.44 2.54
CA LEU A 8 3.64 -2.62 1.08
C LEU A 8 4.96 -2.44 0.33
N TRP A 9 5.75 -1.41 0.66
CA TRP A 9 7.00 -1.14 -0.05
C TRP A 9 8.07 -2.22 0.21
N HIS A 10 8.13 -2.77 1.41
CA HIS A 10 8.99 -3.93 1.69
C HIS A 10 8.52 -5.16 0.92
N LEU A 11 7.20 -5.44 0.92
CA LEU A 11 6.63 -6.56 0.18
C LEU A 11 6.94 -6.48 -1.33
N LEU A 12 6.91 -5.28 -1.92
CA LEU A 12 7.29 -5.09 -3.31
C LEU A 12 8.78 -5.42 -3.55
N VAL A 13 9.66 -5.00 -2.65
CA VAL A 13 11.11 -5.31 -2.74
C VAL A 13 11.35 -6.80 -2.61
N GLU A 14 10.69 -7.48 -1.68
CA GLU A 14 10.77 -8.95 -1.50
C GLU A 14 10.31 -9.72 -2.74
N ARG A 15 9.43 -9.12 -3.55
CA ARG A 15 8.89 -9.70 -4.79
C ARG A 15 9.55 -9.18 -6.07
N GLU A 16 10.63 -8.40 -5.94
CA GLU A 16 11.32 -7.76 -7.08
C GLU A 16 10.39 -6.90 -7.97
N MET A 17 9.34 -6.31 -7.38
CA MET A 17 8.37 -5.48 -8.07
C MET A 17 8.64 -4.00 -7.81
N ASN A 18 8.45 -3.17 -8.84
CA ASN A 18 8.46 -1.72 -8.70
C ASN A 18 7.01 -1.16 -8.61
N LYS A 19 6.88 0.15 -8.43
CA LYS A 19 5.57 0.82 -8.29
C LYS A 19 4.71 0.78 -9.56
N GLU A 20 5.34 0.73 -10.74
CA GLU A 20 4.63 0.58 -12.01
C GLU A 20 4.10 -0.85 -12.18
N ASP A 21 4.86 -1.86 -11.72
CA ASP A 21 4.40 -3.25 -11.71
C ASP A 21 3.21 -3.42 -10.77
N LEU A 22 3.27 -2.84 -9.57
CA LEU A 22 2.12 -2.79 -8.65
C LEU A 22 0.90 -2.15 -9.31
N LYS A 23 1.11 -1.02 -10.00
CA LYS A 23 0.03 -0.30 -10.68
C LYS A 23 -0.65 -1.17 -11.74
N GLY A 24 0.15 -1.89 -12.53
CA GLY A 24 -0.33 -2.83 -13.53
C GLY A 24 -1.05 -4.04 -12.91
N ALA A 25 -0.44 -4.68 -11.91
CA ALA A 25 -0.97 -5.87 -11.26
C ALA A 25 -2.28 -5.61 -10.51
N ALA A 26 -2.36 -4.52 -9.74
CA ALA A 26 -3.54 -4.16 -8.96
C ALA A 26 -4.58 -3.34 -9.76
N ASN A 27 -4.30 -3.02 -11.03
CA ASN A 27 -5.14 -2.18 -11.88
C ASN A 27 -5.58 -0.87 -11.18
N ILE A 28 -4.61 -0.19 -10.55
CA ILE A 28 -4.82 1.08 -9.85
C ILE A 28 -4.25 2.24 -10.66
N THR A 29 -4.62 3.48 -10.31
CA THR A 29 -4.10 4.67 -10.98
C THR A 29 -2.83 5.19 -10.32
N SER A 30 -2.00 5.91 -11.07
CA SER A 30 -0.81 6.59 -10.52
C SER A 30 -1.14 7.55 -9.37
N ASN A 31 -2.37 8.10 -9.33
CA ASN A 31 -2.84 8.94 -8.23
C ASN A 31 -2.91 8.16 -6.91
N ILE A 32 -3.38 6.91 -6.93
CA ILE A 32 -3.45 6.04 -5.75
C ILE A 32 -2.03 5.75 -5.24
N VAL A 33 -1.11 5.37 -6.13
CA VAL A 33 0.30 5.14 -5.79
C VAL A 33 0.99 6.37 -5.20
N SER A 34 0.70 7.56 -5.76
CA SER A 34 1.20 8.85 -5.25
C SER A 34 0.65 9.15 -3.85
N ARG A 35 -0.64 8.89 -3.60
CA ARG A 35 -1.25 9.03 -2.27
C ARG A 35 -0.61 8.10 -1.24
N MET A 36 -0.41 6.82 -1.59
CA MET A 36 0.28 5.86 -0.71
C MET A 36 1.72 6.31 -0.42
N SER A 37 2.43 6.83 -1.41
CA SER A 37 3.80 7.35 -1.23
C SER A 37 3.87 8.55 -0.27
N LYS A 38 2.77 9.29 -0.11
CA LYS A 38 2.64 10.41 0.84
C LYS A 38 1.97 10.01 2.16
N ASN A 39 1.74 8.71 2.38
CA ASN A 39 0.99 8.18 3.52
C ASN A 39 -0.41 8.79 3.68
N SER A 40 -1.05 9.17 2.55
CA SER A 40 -2.42 9.67 2.53
C SER A 40 -3.42 8.51 2.51
N TYR A 41 -4.63 8.74 3.04
CA TYR A 41 -5.70 7.75 2.97
C TYR A 41 -6.07 7.42 1.51
N VAL A 42 -6.26 6.13 1.24
CA VAL A 42 -6.87 5.60 0.02
C VAL A 42 -8.18 4.87 0.40
N ASN A 43 -9.02 4.57 -0.58
CA ASN A 43 -10.26 3.83 -0.31
C ASN A 43 -9.96 2.33 -0.08
N LEU A 44 -10.88 1.65 0.60
CA LEU A 44 -10.77 0.21 0.87
C LEU A 44 -10.75 -0.63 -0.42
N GLU A 45 -11.47 -0.21 -1.45
CA GLU A 45 -11.47 -0.88 -2.76
C GLU A 45 -10.05 -0.95 -3.37
N SER A 46 -9.24 0.11 -3.22
CA SER A 46 -7.85 0.10 -3.68
C SER A 46 -7.00 -0.87 -2.88
N LEU A 47 -7.22 -0.94 -1.56
CA LEU A 47 -6.50 -1.88 -0.69
C LEU A 47 -6.86 -3.32 -1.02
N GLU A 48 -8.15 -3.62 -1.24
CA GLU A 48 -8.63 -4.93 -1.67
C GLU A 48 -7.96 -5.35 -2.99
N LYS A 49 -7.98 -4.47 -4.01
CA LYS A 49 -7.32 -4.74 -5.30
C LYS A 49 -5.84 -5.06 -5.14
N ILE A 50 -5.13 -4.34 -4.27
CA ILE A 50 -3.70 -4.59 -3.99
C ILE A 50 -3.52 -5.94 -3.29
N CYS A 51 -4.32 -6.23 -2.26
CA CYS A 51 -4.24 -7.50 -1.52
C CYS A 51 -4.50 -8.69 -2.43
N LEU A 52 -5.50 -8.61 -3.31
CA LEU A 52 -5.82 -9.65 -4.28
C LEU A 52 -4.74 -9.79 -5.36
N ALA A 53 -4.21 -8.69 -5.88
CA ALA A 53 -3.17 -8.73 -6.92
C ALA A 53 -1.83 -9.27 -6.41
N LEU A 54 -1.54 -9.03 -5.12
CA LEU A 54 -0.33 -9.53 -4.48
C LEU A 54 -0.57 -10.82 -3.69
N ASP A 55 -1.79 -11.37 -3.66
CA ASP A 55 -2.12 -12.53 -2.81
C ASP A 55 -1.55 -12.38 -1.39
N CYS A 56 -1.86 -11.26 -0.74
CA CYS A 56 -1.36 -10.91 0.59
C CYS A 56 -2.48 -10.41 1.50
N ARG A 57 -2.17 -10.29 2.80
CA ARG A 57 -3.12 -9.80 3.79
C ARG A 57 -3.02 -8.28 3.90
N ILE A 58 -4.07 -7.65 4.43
CA ILE A 58 -4.12 -6.18 4.54
C ILE A 58 -3.02 -5.62 5.46
N GLU A 59 -2.62 -6.37 6.48
CA GLU A 59 -1.48 -6.04 7.36
C GLU A 59 -0.13 -6.02 6.64
N ASP A 60 0.00 -6.72 5.51
CA ASP A 60 1.23 -6.68 4.69
C ASP A 60 1.25 -5.42 3.79
N VAL A 61 0.14 -4.69 3.71
CA VAL A 61 -0.03 -3.49 2.88
C VAL A 61 0.00 -2.21 3.72
N ILE A 62 -0.70 -2.20 4.87
CA ILE A 62 -0.88 -0.99 5.70
C ILE A 62 -0.49 -1.21 7.16
N GLU A 63 0.00 -0.15 7.79
CA GLU A 63 0.30 -0.10 9.21
C GLU A 63 -0.39 1.09 9.91
N ILE A 64 -1.05 0.72 11.01
CA ILE A 64 -1.70 1.47 12.09
C ILE A 64 -0.80 2.12 13.16
N HIS A 65 -0.07 3.22 12.93
CA HIS A 65 0.68 3.82 14.04
C HIS A 65 -0.27 4.47 15.05
N ARG A 66 -0.26 3.97 16.29
CA ARG A 66 -0.79 4.73 17.43
C ARG A 66 0.18 5.87 17.69
N ASN A 67 -0.28 7.10 17.44
CA ASN A 67 0.37 8.24 18.07
C ASN A 67 0.12 8.09 19.57
N GLU A 68 1.09 7.56 20.31
CA GLU A 68 1.23 7.97 21.71
C GLU A 68 1.52 9.46 21.66
N VAL A 69 0.51 10.24 22.05
CA VAL A 69 0.68 11.65 22.38
C VAL A 69 1.51 11.64 23.65
N GLU A 70 2.81 11.93 23.53
CA GLU A 70 3.53 12.66 24.58
C GLU A 70 3.23 14.16 24.45
#